data_AF-A0A838UC75-F1
#
_entry.id   AF-A0A838UC75-F1
#
_cell.length_a   1.000
_cell.length_b   1.000
_cell.length_c   1.000
_cell.angle_alpha   90.00
_cell.angle_beta   90.00
_cell.angle_gamma   90.00
#
_symmetry.space_group_name_H-M   'P 1'
#
loop_
_entity.id
_entity.type
_entity.pdbx_description
1 polymer ?
#
loop_
_entity_poly.entity_id
_entity_poly.type
_entity_poly.pdbx_seq_one_letter_code
_entity_poly.pdbx_strand_id
1 'polypeptide(L)'
;MKSNTFFVRKFAIFALFITLGVGLVPAARAYADVSVAPEPGIPTCYPLNQITQNLYFGSRDAYTNGEVSKLQTFLNQKGYFSYPSIGIFGPLTLASVQRFQAANGVSSTGYVGPITRGVIQRMLCGNPVPPESSVNINSISPTSGAVGTTVSITGYGFTSDNTVLFAGGAIRNVPVSSSIAIACTTDPNCRGGIRQTLLFTVPSSIGPNCPPGSLCPLYARLVTPGDYQISVQNTNGTSNAVTFTVTSGNPFPGQQPLTISGLDAPAHLSVGDTGSFTIHVSDIGASSNLHYSIVWGDELQTLSPASASFARTIQPSASVTHTYTRSGTFTPVFTVTNDAGQSANISSTVVVN
;
A
#
# COMPACT_ATOMS: atom_id res chain seq x y z
N MET A 1 -14.04 -84.91 3.17
CA MET A 1 -15.12 -85.28 4.11
C MET A 1 -16.22 -84.24 4.00
N LYS A 2 -17.44 -84.69 3.63
CA LYS A 2 -18.79 -84.04 3.71
C LYS A 2 -18.94 -82.65 3.06
N SER A 3 -19.47 -82.50 1.84
CA SER A 3 -20.84 -82.79 1.33
C SER A 3 -21.94 -82.05 2.08
N ASN A 4 -22.63 -81.13 1.38
CA ASN A 4 -24.10 -81.12 1.33
C ASN A 4 -24.64 -80.30 0.15
N THR A 5 -25.24 -81.04 -0.78
CA THR A 5 -26.10 -80.66 -1.91
C THR A 5 -27.56 -80.65 -1.45
N PHE A 6 -28.45 -79.80 -1.99
CA PHE A 6 -29.93 -79.95 -2.13
C PHE A 6 -30.44 -78.60 -2.71
N PHE A 7 -31.38 -78.44 -3.66
CA PHE A 7 -32.37 -79.29 -4.32
C PHE A 7 -32.90 -78.54 -5.58
N VAL A 8 -33.36 -79.29 -6.59
CA VAL A 8 -33.96 -78.82 -7.86
C VAL A 8 -35.49 -78.94 -7.80
N ARG A 9 -36.25 -78.04 -8.47
CA ARG A 9 -37.57 -78.27 -9.15
C ARG A 9 -38.22 -76.91 -9.49
N LYS A 10 -39.06 -76.68 -10.51
CA LYS A 10 -39.44 -77.26 -11.82
C LYS A 10 -40.52 -76.29 -12.36
N PHE A 11 -40.43 -75.91 -13.64
CA PHE A 11 -41.51 -75.62 -14.62
C PHE A 11 -42.80 -74.86 -14.23
N ALA A 12 -43.08 -73.75 -14.94
CA ALA A 12 -44.39 -73.52 -15.56
C ALA A 12 -44.25 -72.58 -16.78
N ILE A 13 -44.81 -73.02 -17.90
CA ILE A 13 -44.87 -72.38 -19.22
C ILE A 13 -46.23 -71.66 -19.32
N PHE A 14 -46.24 -70.42 -19.84
CA PHE A 14 -47.43 -69.81 -20.45
C PHE A 14 -47.00 -68.95 -21.64
N ALA A 15 -47.45 -69.33 -22.85
CA ALA A 15 -47.49 -68.51 -24.06
C ALA A 15 -48.71 -67.55 -23.97
N LEU A 16 -48.92 -66.43 -24.70
CA LEU A 16 -48.67 -66.10 -26.11
C LEU A 16 -49.12 -64.62 -26.34
N PHE A 17 -48.68 -64.04 -27.48
CA PHE A 17 -49.22 -62.87 -28.24
C PHE A 17 -48.53 -61.49 -28.14
N ILE A 18 -47.52 -61.31 -29.03
CA ILE A 18 -47.43 -60.33 -30.15
C ILE A 18 -47.94 -58.90 -29.90
N THR A 19 -47.01 -57.92 -29.92
CA THR A 19 -47.06 -56.76 -30.84
C THR A 19 -45.65 -56.27 -31.21
N LEU A 20 -45.53 -55.87 -32.48
CA LEU A 20 -44.34 -55.38 -33.17
C LEU A 20 -43.77 -54.09 -32.57
N GLY A 21 -42.45 -54.01 -32.48
CA GLY A 21 -41.69 -52.77 -32.34
C GLY A 21 -40.25 -52.98 -32.81
N VAL A 22 -40.04 -52.97 -34.13
CA VAL A 22 -38.69 -53.02 -34.72
C VAL A 22 -38.07 -51.62 -34.58
N GLY A 23 -37.39 -51.39 -33.46
CA GLY A 23 -36.52 -50.23 -33.26
C GLY A 23 -35.07 -50.64 -33.49
N LEU A 24 -34.54 -50.34 -34.68
CA LEU A 24 -33.10 -50.34 -34.96
C LEU A 24 -32.41 -49.36 -34.00
N VAL A 25 -31.64 -49.87 -33.04
CA VAL A 25 -30.61 -49.06 -32.38
C VAL A 25 -29.29 -49.33 -33.12
N PRO A 26 -28.73 -48.35 -33.85
CA PRO A 26 -27.45 -48.54 -34.51
C PRO A 26 -26.35 -48.67 -33.44
N ALA A 27 -25.34 -49.47 -33.78
CA ALA A 27 -24.15 -49.74 -32.99
C ALA A 27 -23.61 -48.48 -32.28
N ALA A 28 -23.30 -48.63 -31.00
CA ALA A 28 -22.60 -47.62 -30.21
C ALA A 28 -21.34 -47.17 -30.96
N ARG A 29 -21.34 -45.93 -31.46
CA ARG A 29 -20.12 -45.25 -31.83
C ARG A 29 -19.29 -45.13 -30.56
N ALA A 30 -18.14 -45.79 -30.55
CA ALA A 30 -17.07 -45.45 -29.64
C ALA A 30 -16.81 -43.93 -29.77
N TYR A 31 -17.22 -43.16 -28.78
CA TYR A 31 -16.70 -41.82 -28.61
C TYR A 31 -15.24 -42.01 -28.22
N ALA A 32 -14.35 -41.57 -29.11
CA ALA A 32 -12.96 -41.38 -28.78
C ALA A 32 -12.88 -40.60 -27.46
N ASP A 33 -12.13 -41.15 -26.50
CA ASP A 33 -11.76 -40.45 -25.29
C ASP A 33 -11.15 -39.12 -25.72
N VAL A 34 -11.86 -38.02 -25.44
CA VAL A 34 -11.25 -36.70 -25.54
C VAL A 34 -10.29 -36.65 -24.37
N SER A 35 -9.04 -37.04 -24.62
CA SER A 35 -7.92 -36.72 -23.75
C SER A 35 -7.77 -35.21 -23.75
N VAL A 36 -8.55 -34.53 -22.90
CA VAL A 36 -8.36 -33.13 -22.57
C VAL A 36 -6.94 -33.03 -22.03
N ALA A 37 -6.06 -32.34 -22.77
CA ALA A 37 -4.73 -32.01 -22.30
C ALA A 37 -4.85 -31.35 -20.92
N PRO A 38 -3.95 -31.63 -19.96
CA PRO A 38 -3.99 -30.96 -18.66
C PRO A 38 -3.92 -29.44 -18.91
N GLU A 39 -5.01 -28.76 -18.60
CA GLU A 39 -5.13 -27.31 -18.70
C GLU A 39 -4.02 -26.68 -17.84
N PRO A 40 -3.32 -25.62 -18.32
CA PRO A 40 -2.28 -24.96 -17.53
C PRO A 40 -2.84 -24.56 -16.17
N GLY A 41 -2.25 -25.15 -15.12
CA GLY A 41 -2.80 -25.21 -13.77
C GLY A 41 -3.24 -23.87 -13.22
N ILE A 42 -4.55 -23.73 -13.03
CA ILE A 42 -5.14 -22.70 -12.18
C ILE A 42 -4.67 -23.02 -10.74
N PRO A 43 -4.06 -22.08 -9.99
CA PRO A 43 -3.72 -22.32 -8.59
C PRO A 43 -5.02 -22.49 -7.79
N THR A 44 -5.38 -23.74 -7.49
CA THR A 44 -6.59 -24.05 -6.74
C THR A 44 -6.33 -23.82 -5.26
N CYS A 45 -6.67 -22.63 -4.77
CA CYS A 45 -7.01 -22.45 -3.36
C CYS A 45 -8.25 -23.31 -3.04
N TYR A 46 -8.09 -24.61 -2.81
CA TYR A 46 -9.24 -25.45 -2.42
C TYR A 46 -9.60 -25.20 -0.94
N PRO A 47 -10.81 -24.67 -0.64
CA PRO A 47 -11.23 -24.35 0.72
C PRO A 47 -11.92 -25.59 1.33
N LEU A 48 -11.16 -26.60 1.72
CA LEU A 48 -11.71 -27.76 2.46
C LEU A 48 -11.09 -27.97 3.84
N ASN A 49 -10.05 -27.21 4.19
CA ASN A 49 -9.35 -27.38 5.47
C ASN A 49 -8.96 -26.03 6.11
N GLN A 50 -9.93 -25.12 6.21
CA GLN A 50 -9.70 -23.79 6.75
C GLN A 50 -9.88 -23.72 8.27
N ILE A 51 -9.03 -22.93 8.90
CA ILE A 51 -9.21 -22.44 10.27
C ILE A 51 -9.98 -21.11 10.16
N THR A 52 -11.22 -21.10 10.61
CA THR A 52 -12.15 -19.97 10.44
C THR A 52 -12.39 -19.21 11.74
N GLN A 53 -12.14 -19.84 12.89
CA GLN A 53 -12.26 -19.21 14.20
C GLN A 53 -10.90 -18.98 14.85
N ASN A 54 -10.85 -18.10 15.85
CA ASN A 54 -9.62 -17.88 16.59
C ASN A 54 -9.35 -19.06 17.53
N LEU A 55 -8.15 -19.63 17.47
CA LEU A 55 -7.74 -20.75 18.34
C LEU A 55 -6.68 -20.27 19.35
N TYR A 56 -6.72 -20.80 20.54
CA TYR A 56 -5.83 -20.42 21.64
C TYR A 56 -5.61 -21.58 22.60
N PHE A 57 -4.69 -21.40 23.55
CA PHE A 57 -4.44 -22.40 24.58
C PHE A 57 -5.73 -22.83 25.29
N GLY A 58 -6.01 -24.13 25.29
CA GLY A 58 -7.24 -24.70 25.85
C GLY A 58 -8.37 -24.93 24.82
N SER A 59 -8.27 -24.42 23.58
CA SER A 59 -9.22 -24.76 22.51
C SER A 59 -9.24 -26.27 22.26
N ARG A 60 -10.43 -26.82 21.95
CA ARG A 60 -10.64 -28.24 21.67
C ARG A 60 -11.61 -28.44 20.52
N ASP A 61 -11.42 -29.51 19.76
CA ASP A 61 -12.27 -29.85 18.62
C ASP A 61 -13.76 -29.96 18.94
N ALA A 62 -14.11 -30.36 20.17
CA ALA A 62 -15.50 -30.42 20.64
C ALA A 62 -16.24 -29.08 20.52
N TYR A 63 -15.53 -27.95 20.59
CA TYR A 63 -16.10 -26.61 20.51
C TYR A 63 -15.69 -25.87 19.23
N THR A 64 -14.61 -26.31 18.59
CA THR A 64 -14.06 -25.68 17.38
C THR A 64 -14.37 -26.46 16.11
N ASN A 65 -15.27 -27.44 16.17
CA ASN A 65 -15.66 -28.28 15.02
C ASN A 65 -14.46 -28.87 14.26
N GLY A 66 -13.51 -29.47 15.00
CA GLY A 66 -12.32 -30.09 14.41
C GLY A 66 -11.16 -29.14 14.07
N GLU A 67 -11.31 -27.82 14.23
CA GLU A 67 -10.28 -26.87 13.76
C GLU A 67 -8.93 -26.96 14.49
N VAL A 68 -8.86 -27.49 15.72
CA VAL A 68 -7.58 -27.70 16.40
C VAL A 68 -6.81 -28.84 15.75
N SER A 69 -7.48 -29.95 15.39
CA SER A 69 -6.86 -31.03 14.62
C SER A 69 -6.40 -30.56 13.24
N LYS A 70 -7.15 -29.67 12.59
CA LYS A 70 -6.75 -29.08 11.30
C LYS A 70 -5.46 -28.25 11.45
N LEU A 71 -5.39 -27.41 12.48
CA LEU A 71 -4.19 -26.65 12.82
C LEU A 71 -2.98 -27.56 13.09
N GLN A 72 -3.14 -28.58 13.94
CA GLN A 72 -2.06 -29.50 14.29
C GLN A 72 -1.56 -30.27 13.07
N THR A 73 -2.47 -30.69 12.19
CA THR A 73 -2.13 -31.40 10.95
C THR A 73 -1.34 -30.48 10.01
N PHE A 74 -1.77 -29.23 9.86
CA PHE A 74 -1.03 -28.22 9.10
C PHE A 74 0.38 -27.99 9.68
N LEU A 75 0.49 -27.79 10.99
CA LEU A 75 1.78 -27.57 11.64
C LEU A 75 2.70 -28.80 11.51
N ASN A 76 2.13 -30.00 11.53
CA ASN A 76 2.88 -31.25 11.34
C ASN A 76 3.41 -31.35 9.90
N GLN A 77 2.57 -31.11 8.90
CA GLN A 77 2.96 -31.07 7.49
C GLN A 77 4.05 -30.03 7.19
N LYS A 78 4.07 -28.93 7.94
CA LYS A 78 5.09 -27.87 7.81
C LYS A 78 6.31 -28.06 8.72
N GLY A 79 6.37 -29.15 9.49
CA GLY A 79 7.51 -29.49 10.36
C GLY A 79 7.59 -28.72 11.68
N TYR A 80 6.56 -27.95 12.04
CA TYR A 80 6.50 -27.22 13.31
C TYR A 80 5.96 -28.07 14.47
N PHE A 81 5.24 -29.15 14.17
CA PHE A 81 4.62 -30.06 15.14
C PHE A 81 5.04 -31.51 14.87
N SER A 82 5.37 -32.27 15.91
CA SER A 82 5.90 -33.64 15.78
C SER A 82 5.04 -34.71 16.47
N TYR A 83 3.82 -34.35 16.87
CA TYR A 83 2.90 -35.23 17.59
C TYR A 83 1.63 -35.50 16.76
N PRO A 84 0.85 -36.54 17.12
CA PRO A 84 -0.45 -36.76 16.51
C PRO A 84 -1.40 -35.58 16.74
N SER A 85 -2.23 -35.29 15.73
CA SER A 85 -3.32 -34.31 15.83
C SER A 85 -4.44 -34.89 16.69
N ILE A 86 -4.44 -34.56 17.99
CA ILE A 86 -5.41 -35.07 18.97
C ILE A 86 -6.55 -34.09 19.26
N GLY A 87 -6.61 -32.95 18.56
CA GLY A 87 -7.72 -32.00 18.70
C GLY A 87 -7.73 -31.18 19.99
N ILE A 88 -6.59 -31.11 20.70
CA ILE A 88 -6.41 -30.34 21.94
C ILE A 88 -5.27 -29.34 21.77
N PHE A 89 -5.58 -28.06 21.98
CA PHE A 89 -4.61 -26.98 21.94
C PHE A 89 -3.91 -26.86 23.29
N GLY A 90 -2.96 -27.76 23.56
CA GLY A 90 -2.14 -27.78 24.76
C GLY A 90 -0.79 -27.06 24.62
N PRO A 91 0.12 -27.22 25.60
CA PRO A 91 1.44 -26.56 25.59
C PRO A 91 2.29 -26.86 24.35
N LEU A 92 2.21 -28.09 23.81
CA LEU A 92 2.95 -28.49 22.62
C LEU A 92 2.42 -27.79 21.36
N THR A 93 1.09 -27.68 21.22
CA THR A 93 0.47 -26.92 20.12
C THR A 93 0.82 -25.44 20.23
N LEU A 94 0.79 -24.88 21.44
CA LEU A 94 1.17 -23.49 21.71
C LEU A 94 2.60 -23.20 21.27
N ALA A 95 3.57 -23.98 21.72
CA ALA A 95 4.96 -23.82 21.34
C ALA A 95 5.17 -23.93 19.81
N SER A 96 4.39 -24.80 19.16
CA SER A 96 4.47 -25.01 17.72
C SER A 96 3.86 -23.86 16.92
N VAL A 97 2.75 -23.28 17.40
CA VAL A 97 2.18 -22.06 16.83
C VAL A 97 3.13 -20.88 17.01
N GLN A 98 3.75 -20.74 18.17
CA GLN A 98 4.76 -19.70 18.42
C GLN A 98 5.94 -19.81 17.45
N ARG A 99 6.49 -21.00 17.27
CA ARG A 99 7.55 -21.26 16.27
C ARG A 99 7.09 -20.93 14.85
N PHE A 100 5.89 -21.37 14.47
CA PHE A 100 5.31 -21.06 13.18
C PHE A 100 5.15 -19.55 12.97
N GLN A 101 4.63 -18.83 13.95
CA GLN A 101 4.44 -17.39 13.91
C GLN A 101 5.78 -16.66 13.77
N ALA A 102 6.77 -17.02 14.60
CA ALA A 102 8.11 -16.46 14.55
C ALA A 102 8.76 -16.66 13.17
N ALA A 103 8.67 -17.87 12.62
CA ALA A 103 9.19 -18.20 11.29
C ALA A 103 8.44 -17.50 10.14
N ASN A 104 7.27 -16.94 10.40
CA ASN A 104 6.43 -16.29 9.37
C ASN A 104 6.24 -14.78 9.59
N GLY A 105 7.09 -14.15 10.41
CA GLY A 105 7.05 -12.71 10.66
C GLY A 105 5.77 -12.25 11.37
N VAL A 106 5.11 -13.15 12.11
CA VAL A 106 3.95 -12.83 12.94
C VAL A 106 4.36 -12.86 14.41
N SER A 107 3.78 -11.97 15.21
CA SER A 107 4.00 -11.98 16.67
C SER A 107 3.76 -13.37 17.25
N SER A 108 4.82 -13.94 17.85
CA SER A 108 4.86 -15.30 18.44
C SER A 108 4.09 -15.39 19.76
N THR A 109 2.82 -14.99 19.73
CA THR A 109 1.91 -14.99 20.90
C THR A 109 1.38 -16.38 21.22
N GLY A 110 1.41 -17.30 20.26
CA GLY A 110 0.74 -18.60 20.35
C GLY A 110 -0.78 -18.52 20.12
N TYR A 111 -1.32 -17.32 19.91
CA TYR A 111 -2.73 -17.09 19.57
C TYR A 111 -2.94 -17.18 18.06
N VAL A 112 -3.83 -18.06 17.62
CA VAL A 112 -4.19 -18.24 16.20
C VAL A 112 -5.35 -17.31 15.86
N GLY A 113 -5.05 -16.02 15.86
CA GLY A 113 -5.98 -14.96 15.43
C GLY A 113 -6.09 -14.84 13.92
N PRO A 114 -6.81 -13.82 13.40
CA PRO A 114 -6.95 -13.59 11.97
C PRO A 114 -5.60 -13.61 11.25
N ILE A 115 -4.61 -12.84 11.74
CA ILE A 115 -3.27 -12.72 11.15
C ILE A 115 -2.63 -14.10 10.89
N THR A 116 -2.54 -14.94 11.93
CA THR A 116 -1.99 -16.30 11.85
C THR A 116 -2.77 -17.14 10.83
N ARG A 117 -4.11 -17.05 10.83
CA ARG A 117 -4.98 -17.77 9.88
C ARG A 117 -4.74 -17.31 8.44
N GLY A 118 -4.50 -16.03 8.21
CA GLY A 118 -4.13 -15.49 6.89
C GLY A 118 -2.83 -16.07 6.35
N VAL A 119 -1.82 -16.29 7.21
CA VAL A 119 -0.57 -16.97 6.82
C VAL A 119 -0.83 -18.42 6.44
N ILE A 120 -1.56 -19.15 7.30
CA ILE A 120 -1.91 -20.56 7.08
C ILE A 120 -2.64 -20.69 5.74
N GLN A 121 -3.63 -19.82 5.49
CA GLN A 121 -4.39 -19.77 4.25
C GLN A 121 -3.51 -19.64 3.02
N ARG A 122 -2.60 -18.66 3.04
CA ARG A 122 -1.67 -18.39 1.94
C ARG A 122 -0.79 -19.61 1.63
N MET A 123 -0.32 -20.31 2.67
CA MET A 123 0.49 -21.53 2.51
C MET A 123 -0.28 -22.74 2.01
N LEU A 124 -1.58 -22.83 2.29
CA LEU A 124 -2.45 -23.89 1.77
C LEU A 124 -2.81 -23.66 0.29
N CYS A 125 -2.83 -22.40 -0.14
CA CYS A 125 -3.17 -21.96 -1.49
C CYS A 125 -2.04 -22.09 -2.54
N GLY A 126 -0.87 -22.63 -2.20
CA GLY A 126 0.24 -22.80 -3.14
C GLY A 126 0.92 -21.51 -3.60
N ASN A 127 0.61 -20.35 -3.00
CA ASN A 127 1.36 -19.13 -3.26
C ASN A 127 2.69 -19.15 -2.50
N PRO A 128 3.84 -18.96 -3.17
CA PRO A 128 5.11 -18.88 -2.48
C PRO A 128 5.04 -17.78 -1.43
N VAL A 129 5.47 -18.11 -0.21
CA VAL A 129 5.71 -17.12 0.82
C VAL A 129 6.72 -16.14 0.21
N PRO A 130 6.40 -14.82 0.11
CA PRO A 130 7.43 -13.84 -0.19
C PRO A 130 8.57 -14.12 0.77
N PRO A 131 9.83 -14.26 0.29
CA PRO A 131 10.94 -14.72 1.13
C PRO A 131 10.97 -13.91 2.43
N GLU A 132 11.39 -14.55 3.53
CA GLU A 132 11.43 -14.03 4.91
C GLU A 132 12.03 -12.61 5.03
N SER A 133 12.74 -12.19 3.99
CA SER A 133 13.38 -10.90 3.76
C SER A 133 12.75 -10.10 2.61
N SER A 134 11.41 -10.02 2.53
CA SER A 134 10.73 -9.13 1.59
C SER A 134 9.71 -8.23 2.28
N VAL A 135 9.91 -6.92 2.11
CA VAL A 135 8.99 -5.86 2.53
C VAL A 135 8.34 -5.29 1.28
N ASN A 136 7.04 -4.99 1.32
CA ASN A 136 6.36 -4.39 0.17
C ASN A 136 5.22 -3.47 0.61
N ILE A 137 5.09 -2.34 -0.07
CA ILE A 137 3.98 -1.40 0.08
C ILE A 137 2.97 -1.68 -1.03
N ASN A 138 1.74 -1.99 -0.64
CA ASN A 138 0.63 -2.14 -1.57
C ASN A 138 0.00 -0.79 -1.92
N SER A 139 -0.21 0.08 -0.92
CA SER A 139 -0.78 1.42 -1.14
C SER A 139 -0.54 2.34 0.05
N ILE A 140 -0.70 3.65 -0.20
CA ILE A 140 -0.75 4.67 0.84
C ILE A 140 -2.06 5.46 0.75
N SER A 141 -2.52 6.01 1.87
CA SER A 141 -3.71 6.86 1.93
C SER A 141 -3.62 7.87 3.08
N PRO A 142 -3.89 9.17 2.83
CA PRO A 142 -4.05 9.77 1.51
C PRO A 142 -2.74 9.75 0.70
N THR A 143 -2.80 9.93 -0.62
CA THR A 143 -1.62 10.04 -1.50
C THR A 143 -1.04 11.46 -1.55
N SER A 144 -1.70 12.43 -0.94
CA SER A 144 -1.24 13.80 -0.81
C SER A 144 -1.74 14.43 0.49
N GLY A 145 -1.07 15.48 0.96
CA GLY A 145 -1.46 16.22 2.16
C GLY A 145 -0.40 17.19 2.64
N ALA A 146 -0.78 18.08 3.56
CA ALA A 146 0.15 19.01 4.19
C ALA A 146 1.09 18.29 5.16
N VAL A 147 2.17 18.96 5.58
CA VAL A 147 2.89 18.59 6.81
C VAL A 147 1.88 18.43 7.96
N GLY A 148 2.08 17.44 8.83
CA GLY A 148 1.15 17.10 9.90
C GLY A 148 0.01 16.15 9.47
N THR A 149 -0.14 15.87 8.18
CA THR A 149 -1.10 14.85 7.72
C THR A 149 -0.67 13.47 8.22
N THR A 150 -1.61 12.73 8.80
CA THR A 150 -1.41 11.30 9.12
C THR A 150 -1.64 10.47 7.87
N VAL A 151 -0.61 9.71 7.49
CA VAL A 151 -0.61 8.84 6.31
C VAL A 151 -0.60 7.39 6.75
N SER A 152 -1.48 6.61 6.15
CA SER A 152 -1.58 5.17 6.30
C SER A 152 -0.82 4.47 5.18
N ILE A 153 0.13 3.60 5.54
CA ILE A 153 0.84 2.72 4.59
C ILE A 153 0.31 1.31 4.78
N THR A 154 -0.26 0.72 3.73
CA THR A 154 -0.69 -0.68 3.75
C THR A 154 0.25 -1.55 2.93
N GLY A 155 0.62 -2.70 3.48
CA GLY A 155 1.64 -3.57 2.91
C GLY A 155 1.76 -4.91 3.62
N TYR A 156 2.88 -5.59 3.39
CA TYR A 156 3.27 -6.80 4.10
C TYR A 156 4.78 -6.79 4.38
N GLY A 157 5.20 -7.63 5.33
CA GLY A 157 6.60 -7.75 5.75
C GLY A 157 7.04 -6.65 6.72
N PHE A 158 6.10 -5.87 7.27
CA PHE A 158 6.35 -4.90 8.34
C PHE A 158 6.56 -5.61 9.67
N THR A 159 7.53 -5.13 10.45
CA THR A 159 8.01 -5.72 11.70
C THR A 159 7.84 -4.72 12.85
N SER A 160 8.58 -4.86 13.94
CA SER A 160 8.54 -3.89 15.06
C SER A 160 9.55 -2.74 14.90
N ASP A 161 10.54 -2.90 14.02
CA ASP A 161 11.66 -1.99 13.78
C ASP A 161 11.50 -1.18 12.48
N ASN A 162 10.27 -0.97 12.01
CA ASN A 162 10.07 -0.25 10.74
C ASN A 162 10.57 1.18 10.81
N THR A 163 11.27 1.56 9.75
CA THR A 163 11.68 2.92 9.45
C THR A 163 11.02 3.36 8.16
N VAL A 164 10.19 4.41 8.21
CA VAL A 164 9.64 5.04 7.02
C VAL A 164 10.68 6.01 6.47
N LEU A 165 11.17 5.75 5.27
CA LEU A 165 12.09 6.62 4.56
C LEU A 165 11.27 7.64 3.78
N PHE A 166 11.50 8.93 4.05
CA PHE A 166 10.79 10.05 3.44
C PHE A 166 11.82 11.11 3.03
N ALA A 167 11.89 11.41 1.72
CA ALA A 167 12.82 12.41 1.15
C ALA A 167 14.32 12.24 1.47
N GLY A 168 14.76 11.02 1.80
CA GLY A 168 16.14 10.73 2.20
C GLY A 168 16.40 10.80 3.72
N GLY A 169 15.40 11.16 4.53
CA GLY A 169 15.46 10.94 5.97
C GLY A 169 14.54 9.83 6.46
N ALA A 170 14.58 9.62 7.76
CA ALA A 170 14.04 8.43 8.39
C ALA A 170 13.13 8.77 9.58
N ILE A 171 11.90 8.27 9.54
CA ILE A 171 10.99 8.20 10.68
C ILE A 171 11.14 6.79 11.25
N ARG A 172 11.86 6.66 12.35
CA ARG A 172 12.21 5.37 12.95
C ARG A 172 11.13 4.87 13.90
N ASN A 173 11.14 3.56 14.16
CA ASN A 173 10.27 2.89 15.13
C ASN A 173 8.78 3.08 14.86
N VAL A 174 8.38 3.05 13.59
CA VAL A 174 6.97 3.16 13.20
C VAL A 174 6.28 1.83 13.48
N PRO A 175 5.35 1.76 14.45
CA PRO A 175 4.74 0.50 14.82
C PRO A 175 3.70 0.08 13.78
N VAL A 176 3.46 -1.24 13.73
CA VAL A 176 2.30 -1.78 13.00
C VAL A 176 1.03 -1.40 13.75
N SER A 177 0.23 -0.51 13.17
CA SER A 177 -1.02 0.01 13.74
C SER A 177 -2.14 -1.04 13.68
N SER A 178 -2.22 -1.79 12.59
CA SER A 178 -3.16 -2.91 12.47
C SER A 178 -2.60 -4.00 11.59
N SER A 179 -3.09 -5.21 11.80
CA SER A 179 -2.75 -6.37 10.98
C SER A 179 -4.01 -7.19 10.78
N ILE A 180 -4.47 -7.24 9.54
CA ILE A 180 -5.70 -7.92 9.16
C ILE A 180 -5.31 -9.08 8.24
N ALA A 181 -5.83 -10.26 8.51
CA ALA A 181 -5.80 -11.31 7.51
C ALA A 181 -6.90 -11.10 6.49
N ILE A 182 -6.50 -11.03 5.24
CA ILE A 182 -7.44 -11.07 4.13
C ILE A 182 -7.84 -12.53 3.95
N ALA A 183 -9.02 -12.86 4.45
CA ALA A 183 -9.68 -14.11 4.11
C ALA A 183 -10.31 -13.94 2.71
N CYS A 184 -9.84 -14.74 1.77
CA CYS A 184 -10.37 -14.76 0.42
C CYS A 184 -11.63 -15.63 0.41
N THR A 185 -12.75 -15.07 0.88
CA THR A 185 -14.00 -15.81 1.01
C THR A 185 -14.81 -15.83 -0.28
N THR A 186 -14.59 -14.87 -1.19
CA THR A 186 -15.43 -14.69 -2.40
C THR A 186 -14.66 -14.39 -3.69
N ASP A 187 -13.35 -14.11 -3.63
CA ASP A 187 -12.54 -13.79 -4.82
C ASP A 187 -11.57 -14.95 -5.14
N PRO A 188 -11.75 -15.64 -6.29
CA PRO A 188 -10.88 -16.74 -6.71
C PRO A 188 -9.46 -16.28 -7.10
N ASN A 189 -9.24 -14.98 -7.34
CA ASN A 189 -7.91 -14.41 -7.59
C ASN A 189 -7.26 -13.86 -6.32
N CYS A 190 -7.99 -13.84 -5.20
CA CYS A 190 -7.46 -13.35 -3.94
C CYS A 190 -6.44 -14.36 -3.40
N ARG A 191 -5.22 -13.87 -3.19
CA ARG A 191 -4.06 -14.72 -2.89
C ARG A 191 -3.92 -15.11 -1.41
N GLY A 192 -4.82 -14.63 -0.56
CA GLY A 192 -4.74 -14.72 0.89
C GLY A 192 -3.53 -13.94 1.42
N GLY A 193 -3.60 -13.37 2.61
CA GLY A 193 -2.43 -12.71 3.16
C GLY A 193 -2.66 -11.89 4.41
N ILE A 194 -1.57 -11.37 4.95
CA ILE A 194 -1.62 -10.36 6.01
C ILE A 194 -1.47 -9.01 5.34
N ARG A 195 -2.44 -8.12 5.54
CA ARG A 195 -2.29 -6.68 5.31
C ARG A 195 -1.95 -6.02 6.63
N GLN A 196 -0.77 -5.44 6.68
CA GLN A 196 -0.31 -4.64 7.80
C GLN A 196 -0.46 -3.18 7.45
N THR A 197 -0.79 -2.37 8.45
CA THR A 197 -0.92 -0.92 8.32
C THR A 197 0.08 -0.24 9.22
N LEU A 198 0.89 0.66 8.67
CA LEU A 198 1.68 1.62 9.42
C LEU A 198 0.98 2.97 9.38
N LEU A 199 1.04 3.72 10.48
CA LEU A 199 0.62 5.11 10.50
C LEU A 199 1.85 5.97 10.82
N PHE A 200 2.09 6.99 10.00
CA PHE A 200 3.08 8.01 10.30
C PHE A 200 2.51 9.39 9.99
N THR A 201 3.07 10.42 10.61
CA THR A 201 2.70 11.81 10.35
C THR A 201 3.76 12.44 9.48
N VAL A 202 3.36 13.15 8.41
CA VAL A 202 4.28 13.89 7.54
C VAL A 202 5.05 14.91 8.41
N PRO A 203 6.39 14.77 8.51
CA PRO A 203 7.16 15.59 9.44
C PRO A 203 7.36 17.00 8.90
N SER A 204 7.59 17.97 9.79
CA SER A 204 7.94 19.35 9.38
C SER A 204 9.39 19.48 8.94
N SER A 205 10.27 18.61 9.43
CA SER A 205 11.67 18.55 9.05
C SER A 205 12.18 17.11 9.01
N ILE A 206 13.20 16.89 8.19
CA ILE A 206 13.76 15.59 7.88
C ILE A 206 15.25 15.65 8.20
N GLY A 207 15.69 14.83 9.15
CA GLY A 207 17.10 14.59 9.41
C GLY A 207 17.68 13.53 8.47
N PRO A 208 18.98 13.57 8.15
CA PRO A 208 19.63 12.52 7.37
C PRO A 208 19.48 11.15 8.03
N ASN A 209 19.22 10.10 7.24
CA ASN A 209 19.18 8.71 7.73
C ASN A 209 20.61 8.22 8.01
N CYS A 210 21.19 8.56 9.16
CA CYS A 210 22.50 8.06 9.56
C CYS A 210 22.39 6.74 10.33
N PRO A 211 23.38 5.84 10.20
CA PRO A 211 23.48 4.64 11.01
C PRO A 211 23.58 4.98 12.51
N PRO A 212 23.03 4.13 13.40
CA PRO A 212 23.20 4.28 14.85
C PRO A 212 24.68 4.41 15.23
N GLY A 213 25.01 5.40 16.08
CA GLY A 213 26.39 5.62 16.57
C GLY A 213 27.28 6.51 15.69
N SER A 214 26.74 7.06 14.58
CA SER A 214 27.47 7.98 13.70
C SER A 214 27.17 9.44 14.04
N LEU A 215 28.18 10.32 14.00
CA LEU A 215 27.95 11.77 14.00
C LEU A 215 27.38 12.17 12.63
N CYS A 216 26.15 12.68 12.60
CA CYS A 216 25.56 13.26 11.38
C CYS A 216 25.95 14.74 11.25
N PRO A 217 26.79 15.14 10.27
CA PRO A 217 27.24 16.52 10.16
C PRO A 217 26.24 17.47 9.47
N LEU A 218 25.00 17.05 9.20
CA LEU A 218 24.04 17.83 8.41
C LEU A 218 22.77 18.22 9.19
N TYR A 219 22.39 19.49 9.00
CA TYR A 219 21.21 20.15 9.55
C TYR A 219 19.92 19.52 8.99
N ALA A 220 18.88 19.43 9.83
CA ALA A 220 17.56 18.96 9.40
C ALA A 220 17.02 19.83 8.25
N ARG A 221 16.51 19.21 7.18
CA ARG A 221 15.92 19.91 6.04
C ARG A 221 14.42 20.05 6.24
N LEU A 222 13.88 21.25 6.06
CA LEU A 222 12.44 21.48 6.11
C LEU A 222 11.72 20.72 4.98
N VAL A 223 10.52 20.23 5.26
CA VAL A 223 9.64 19.65 4.24
C VAL A 223 8.89 20.76 3.53
N THR A 224 9.17 20.92 2.23
CA THR A 224 8.50 21.88 1.34
C THR A 224 7.46 21.17 0.48
N PRO A 225 6.50 21.90 -0.15
CA PRO A 225 5.60 21.31 -1.13
C PRO A 225 6.35 20.60 -2.26
N GLY A 226 5.84 19.45 -2.71
CA GLY A 226 6.45 18.64 -3.78
C GLY A 226 6.20 17.14 -3.63
N ASP A 227 6.74 16.37 -4.57
CA ASP A 227 6.59 14.92 -4.61
C ASP A 227 7.73 14.20 -3.87
N TYR A 228 7.35 13.28 -2.99
CA TYR A 228 8.26 12.56 -2.12
C TYR A 228 8.10 11.05 -2.30
N GLN A 229 9.23 10.37 -2.53
CA GLN A 229 9.28 8.92 -2.51
C GLN A 229 9.27 8.41 -1.07
N ILE A 230 8.31 7.54 -0.77
CA ILE A 230 8.16 6.86 0.52
C ILE A 230 8.51 5.40 0.33
N SER A 231 9.37 4.87 1.21
CA SER A 231 9.60 3.43 1.34
C SER A 231 9.67 3.03 2.81
N VAL A 232 9.52 1.74 3.09
CA VAL A 232 9.64 1.17 4.44
C VAL A 232 10.88 0.28 4.47
N GLN A 233 11.73 0.49 5.47
CA GLN A 233 12.92 -0.31 5.72
C GLN A 233 12.83 -0.97 7.11
N ASN A 234 13.18 -2.25 7.21
CA ASN A 234 13.29 -2.99 8.47
C ASN A 234 14.27 -4.18 8.33
N THR A 235 14.31 -5.08 9.32
CA THR A 235 15.13 -6.32 9.27
C THR A 235 14.87 -7.21 8.05
N ASN A 236 13.67 -7.14 7.47
CA ASN A 236 13.31 -7.90 6.28
C ASN A 236 13.70 -7.18 4.98
N GLY A 237 14.37 -6.03 5.03
CA GLY A 237 14.86 -5.30 3.86
C GLY A 237 14.13 -3.98 3.62
N THR A 238 14.16 -3.50 2.37
CA THR A 238 13.54 -2.23 1.96
C THR A 238 12.44 -2.50 0.93
N SER A 239 11.30 -1.86 1.08
CA SER A 239 10.16 -1.99 0.16
C SER A 239 10.39 -1.31 -1.18
N ASN A 240 9.45 -1.51 -2.10
CA ASN A 240 9.22 -0.58 -3.21
C ASN A 240 8.95 0.84 -2.70
N ALA A 241 9.18 1.83 -3.56
CA ALA A 241 8.86 3.21 -3.29
C ALA A 241 7.47 3.58 -3.84
N VAL A 242 6.77 4.47 -3.14
CA VAL A 242 5.49 5.05 -3.55
C VAL A 242 5.54 6.56 -3.41
N THR A 243 4.93 7.29 -4.33
CA THR A 243 4.93 8.76 -4.32
C THR A 243 3.85 9.29 -3.39
N PHE A 244 4.21 10.26 -2.56
CA PHE A 244 3.30 11.11 -1.79
C PHE A 244 3.55 12.57 -2.11
N THR A 245 2.50 13.34 -2.37
CA THR A 245 2.61 14.77 -2.69
C THR A 245 2.35 15.61 -1.46
N VAL A 246 3.37 16.33 -0.97
CA VAL A 246 3.19 17.34 0.08
C VAL A 246 2.59 18.59 -0.52
N THR A 247 1.44 19.01 0.00
CA THR A 247 0.70 20.17 -0.54
C THR A 247 1.07 21.49 0.15
N SER A 248 1.52 21.46 1.41
CA SER A 248 2.02 22.64 2.14
C SER A 248 3.01 22.28 3.25
N GLY A 249 4.01 23.14 3.46
CA GLY A 249 4.94 23.09 4.59
C GLY A 249 4.42 23.90 5.79
N ASN A 250 4.32 23.24 6.95
CA ASN A 250 3.90 23.70 8.30
C ASN A 250 2.41 23.78 8.68
N PRO A 251 2.05 23.05 9.75
CA PRO A 251 1.15 23.47 10.82
C PRO A 251 1.95 23.73 12.12
N PHE A 252 2.35 24.98 12.40
CA PHE A 252 2.60 25.40 13.78
C PHE A 252 1.33 26.06 14.31
N PRO A 253 0.83 25.72 15.50
CA PRO A 253 -0.30 26.44 16.10
C PRO A 253 0.17 27.87 16.43
N GLY A 254 -0.29 28.86 15.65
CA GLY A 254 -0.03 30.28 15.87
C GLY A 254 0.57 31.06 14.71
N GLN A 255 0.93 30.43 13.57
CA GLN A 255 1.29 31.17 12.35
C GLN A 255 0.17 31.07 11.30
N GLN A 256 -0.34 32.24 10.89
CA GLN A 256 -1.32 32.36 9.82
C GLN A 256 -0.66 32.02 8.47
N PRO A 257 -1.36 31.35 7.53
CA PRO A 257 -0.78 31.00 6.23
C PRO A 257 -0.33 32.24 5.45
N LEU A 258 0.81 32.16 4.78
CA LEU A 258 1.26 33.17 3.82
C LEU A 258 0.20 33.33 2.73
N THR A 259 -0.40 34.52 2.64
CA THR A 259 -1.46 34.81 1.65
C THR A 259 -1.07 36.00 0.78
N ILE A 260 -1.36 35.91 -0.52
CA ILE A 260 -1.24 37.03 -1.45
C ILE A 260 -2.58 37.75 -1.46
N SER A 261 -2.60 39.02 -1.05
CA SER A 261 -3.82 39.83 -1.00
C SER A 261 -4.19 40.44 -2.34
N GLY A 262 -3.26 40.55 -3.28
CA GLY A 262 -3.53 41.06 -4.62
C GLY A 262 -2.28 41.19 -5.50
N LEU A 263 -2.52 41.48 -6.77
CA LEU A 263 -1.50 41.78 -7.79
C LEU A 263 -1.98 42.97 -8.62
N ASP A 264 -1.23 44.06 -8.59
CA ASP A 264 -1.40 45.17 -9.52
C ASP A 264 -0.53 44.91 -10.74
N ALA A 265 -1.15 44.67 -11.89
CA ALA A 265 -0.48 44.37 -13.14
C ALA A 265 -1.14 45.14 -14.31
N PRO A 266 -0.35 45.59 -15.32
CA PRO A 266 -0.92 46.21 -16.52
C PRO A 266 -1.69 45.16 -17.33
N ALA A 267 -2.90 45.48 -17.76
CA ALA A 267 -3.66 44.61 -18.67
C ALA A 267 -3.15 44.71 -20.12
N HIS A 268 -2.60 45.87 -20.50
CA HIS A 268 -2.12 46.18 -21.85
C HIS A 268 -0.79 46.94 -21.81
N LEU A 269 0.12 46.62 -22.72
CA LEU A 269 1.38 47.33 -22.95
C LEU A 269 1.67 47.40 -24.47
N SER A 270 2.48 48.34 -24.92
CA SER A 270 3.06 48.28 -26.26
C SER A 270 4.41 47.56 -26.27
N VAL A 271 4.79 47.02 -27.43
CA VAL A 271 6.11 46.38 -27.58
C VAL A 271 7.23 47.35 -27.21
N GLY A 272 8.06 46.97 -26.24
CA GLY A 272 9.14 47.81 -25.71
C GLY A 272 8.76 48.69 -24.52
N ASP A 273 7.49 48.71 -24.10
CA ASP A 273 7.08 49.42 -22.89
C ASP A 273 7.46 48.63 -21.63
N THR A 274 7.92 49.35 -20.60
CA THR A 274 8.19 48.80 -19.28
C THR A 274 6.92 48.80 -18.42
N GLY A 275 6.37 47.62 -18.14
CA GLY A 275 5.27 47.42 -17.19
C GLY A 275 5.76 47.32 -15.75
N SER A 276 4.96 47.79 -14.79
CA SER A 276 5.21 47.66 -13.35
C SER A 276 4.21 46.70 -12.73
N PHE A 277 4.71 45.74 -11.95
CA PHE A 277 3.94 44.69 -11.29
C PHE A 277 4.16 44.77 -9.79
N THR A 278 3.09 44.97 -9.01
CA THR A 278 3.17 45.07 -7.56
C THR A 278 2.39 43.93 -6.91
N ILE A 279 3.10 43.11 -6.13
CA ILE A 279 2.55 41.96 -5.43
C ILE A 279 2.25 42.42 -4.00
N HIS A 280 1.02 42.23 -3.55
CA HIS A 280 0.61 42.53 -2.18
C HIS A 280 0.48 41.24 -1.37
N VAL A 281 1.14 41.18 -0.22
CA VAL A 281 1.16 40.01 0.66
C VAL A 281 0.46 40.39 1.97
N SER A 282 -0.59 39.66 2.33
CA SER A 282 -1.25 39.79 3.62
C SER A 282 -0.67 38.79 4.62
N ASP A 283 -0.27 39.34 5.76
CA ASP A 283 0.15 38.63 6.97
C ASP A 283 1.52 37.93 6.92
N ILE A 284 2.49 38.61 7.52
CA ILE A 284 3.86 38.16 7.78
C ILE A 284 3.96 37.79 9.26
N GLY A 285 3.21 36.78 9.69
CA GLY A 285 3.25 36.25 11.06
C GLY A 285 4.70 36.17 11.55
N ALA A 286 5.03 37.03 12.50
CA ALA A 286 6.34 37.33 13.08
C ALA A 286 7.58 36.68 12.38
N SER A 287 8.38 37.51 11.69
CA SER A 287 9.84 37.36 11.49
C SER A 287 10.41 36.42 10.42
N SER A 288 9.76 36.26 9.25
CA SER A 288 10.39 35.59 8.09
C SER A 288 10.68 36.58 6.94
N ASN A 289 11.86 36.52 6.32
CA ASN A 289 12.09 37.23 5.05
C ASN A 289 11.23 36.60 3.93
N LEU A 290 10.88 37.43 2.95
CA LEU A 290 10.15 37.02 1.75
C LEU A 290 11.11 36.95 0.55
N HIS A 291 10.96 35.90 -0.24
CA HIS A 291 11.69 35.65 -1.48
C HIS A 291 10.68 35.58 -2.62
N TYR A 292 11.01 36.24 -3.74
CA TYR A 292 10.12 36.36 -4.89
C TYR A 292 10.76 35.71 -6.11
N SER A 293 10.00 34.88 -6.82
CA SER A 293 10.37 34.28 -8.10
C SER A 293 9.31 34.62 -9.13
N ILE A 294 9.71 34.96 -10.35
CA ILE A 294 8.82 35.41 -11.41
C ILE A 294 9.14 34.66 -12.69
N VAL A 295 8.09 34.18 -13.34
CA VAL A 295 8.14 33.66 -14.71
C VAL A 295 7.27 34.58 -15.54
N TRP A 296 7.82 35.26 -16.53
CA TRP A 296 7.16 36.29 -17.33
C TRP A 296 6.31 35.73 -18.47
N GLY A 297 6.58 34.48 -18.89
CA GLY A 297 5.87 33.79 -19.96
C GLY A 297 6.40 34.13 -21.36
N ASP A 298 7.43 34.97 -21.47
CA ASP A 298 8.16 35.28 -22.70
C ASP A 298 9.58 34.66 -22.73
N GLU A 299 9.90 33.77 -21.78
CA GLU A 299 11.19 33.07 -21.76
C GLU A 299 11.36 32.13 -22.97
N LEU A 300 12.51 32.24 -23.65
CA LEU A 300 12.94 31.21 -24.60
C LEU A 300 13.23 29.92 -23.81
N GLN A 301 12.79 28.76 -24.28
CA GLN A 301 12.77 27.44 -23.59
C GLN A 301 14.12 26.90 -23.05
N THR A 302 15.18 27.69 -22.89
CA THR A 302 16.52 27.22 -22.49
C THR A 302 17.23 28.02 -21.39
N LEU A 303 16.61 28.97 -20.68
CA LEU A 303 17.29 29.69 -19.59
C LEU A 303 16.43 29.80 -18.32
N SER A 304 17.08 29.54 -17.17
CA SER A 304 16.49 29.60 -15.83
C SER A 304 15.82 30.93 -15.53
N PRO A 305 14.73 30.95 -14.73
CA PRO A 305 14.09 32.19 -14.30
C PRO A 305 15.10 33.08 -13.55
N ALA A 306 15.14 34.35 -13.92
CA ALA A 306 15.99 35.33 -13.28
C ALA A 306 15.54 35.54 -11.82
N SER A 307 16.42 35.25 -10.87
CA SER A 307 16.19 35.55 -9.46
C SER A 307 16.49 37.02 -9.20
N ALA A 308 15.47 37.83 -8.93
CA ALA A 308 15.66 39.18 -8.40
C ALA A 308 15.92 39.07 -6.89
N SER A 309 17.10 39.51 -6.43
CA SER A 309 17.41 39.61 -5.00
C SER A 309 17.03 41.01 -4.51
N PHE A 310 16.05 41.08 -3.60
CA PHE A 310 15.73 42.33 -2.90
C PHE A 310 16.47 42.39 -1.57
N ALA A 311 16.99 43.57 -1.25
CA ALA A 311 17.69 43.81 0.00
C ALA A 311 16.69 44.01 1.16
N ARG A 312 16.84 43.13 2.16
CA ARG A 312 16.62 43.31 3.60
C ARG A 312 15.87 44.59 4.04
N THR A 313 14.55 44.58 3.94
CA THR A 313 13.60 45.21 4.89
C THR A 313 12.25 44.51 4.71
N ILE A 314 11.55 44.24 5.82
CA ILE A 314 10.23 43.61 5.87
C ILE A 314 9.23 44.53 5.15
N GLN A 315 9.02 44.36 3.84
CA GLN A 315 7.99 45.08 3.09
C GLN A 315 6.86 44.12 2.69
N PRO A 316 5.58 44.44 3.02
CA PRO A 316 4.41 43.62 2.70
C PRO A 316 4.05 43.63 1.21
N SER A 317 4.71 44.47 0.41
CA SER A 317 4.55 44.51 -1.03
C SER A 317 5.90 44.62 -1.74
N ALA A 318 6.00 43.98 -2.91
CA ALA A 318 7.18 44.05 -3.77
C ALA A 318 6.76 44.49 -5.18
N SER A 319 7.48 45.48 -5.71
CA SER A 319 7.27 45.99 -7.07
C SER A 319 8.45 45.62 -7.95
N VAL A 320 8.15 45.12 -9.15
CA VAL A 320 9.13 44.72 -10.16
C VAL A 320 8.67 45.17 -11.54
N THR A 321 9.61 45.50 -12.41
CA THR A 321 9.32 45.94 -13.77
C THR A 321 9.80 44.93 -14.79
N HIS A 322 9.08 44.83 -15.91
CA HIS A 322 9.46 43.99 -17.05
C HIS A 322 9.08 44.66 -18.36
N THR A 323 9.84 44.38 -19.41
CA THR A 323 9.62 44.94 -20.76
C THR A 323 9.48 43.80 -21.75
N TYR A 324 8.31 43.67 -22.37
CA TYR A 324 8.07 42.64 -23.39
C TYR A 324 8.58 43.14 -24.75
N THR A 325 9.44 42.33 -25.39
CA THR A 325 10.04 42.67 -26.69
C THR A 325 9.27 42.13 -27.89
N ARG A 326 8.15 41.43 -27.65
CA ARG A 326 7.31 40.81 -28.67
C ARG A 326 5.85 41.11 -28.37
N SER A 327 5.05 41.30 -29.42
CA SER A 327 3.60 41.33 -29.28
C SER A 327 3.06 39.93 -29.00
N GLY A 328 1.98 39.86 -28.22
CA GLY A 328 1.42 38.59 -27.77
C GLY A 328 0.68 38.71 -26.45
N THR A 329 0.07 37.61 -26.03
CA THR A 329 -0.58 37.49 -24.73
C THR A 329 0.32 36.67 -23.81
N PHE A 330 0.76 37.27 -22.71
CA PHE A 330 1.65 36.64 -21.74
C PHE A 330 0.95 36.48 -20.40
N THR A 331 1.27 35.40 -19.69
CA THR A 331 0.70 35.10 -18.37
C THR A 331 1.82 35.01 -17.34
N PRO A 332 2.33 36.14 -16.83
CA PRO A 332 3.35 36.12 -15.80
C PRO A 332 2.83 35.45 -14.52
N VAL A 333 3.66 34.57 -13.94
CA VAL A 333 3.41 33.85 -12.69
C VAL A 333 4.40 34.34 -11.64
N PHE A 334 3.85 34.88 -10.56
CA PHE A 334 4.60 35.38 -9.41
C PHE A 334 4.49 34.38 -8.27
N THR A 335 5.62 33.99 -7.69
CA THR A 335 5.69 33.07 -6.55
C THR A 335 6.38 33.77 -5.39
N VAL A 336 5.72 33.81 -4.24
CA VAL A 336 6.26 34.35 -2.99
C VAL A 336 6.54 33.17 -2.07
N THR A 337 7.73 33.15 -1.49
CA THR A 337 8.15 32.14 -0.50
C THR A 337 8.71 32.83 0.74
N ASN A 338 8.49 32.28 1.93
CA ASN A 338 9.12 32.81 3.14
C ASN A 338 10.24 31.90 3.66
N ASP A 339 11.06 32.40 4.59
CA ASP A 339 12.12 31.62 5.25
C ASP A 339 11.58 30.35 5.96
N ALA A 340 10.29 30.31 6.25
CA ALA A 340 9.59 29.15 6.82
C ALA A 340 9.10 28.15 5.75
N GLY A 341 9.44 28.34 4.47
CA GLY A 341 9.10 27.44 3.36
C GLY A 341 7.64 27.45 2.92
N GLN A 342 6.83 28.38 3.42
CA GLN A 342 5.48 28.60 2.90
C GLN A 342 5.58 29.31 1.54
N SER A 343 4.74 28.89 0.59
CA SER A 343 4.71 29.45 -0.76
C SER A 343 3.29 29.81 -1.19
N ALA A 344 3.12 30.95 -1.84
CA ALA A 344 1.88 31.33 -2.51
C ALA A 344 2.21 31.84 -3.93
N ASN A 345 1.28 31.68 -4.88
CA ASN A 345 1.46 32.20 -6.23
C ASN A 345 0.23 32.97 -6.71
N ILE A 346 0.46 33.87 -7.66
CA ILE A 346 -0.57 34.65 -8.34
C ILE A 346 -0.11 34.91 -9.77
N SER A 347 -1.05 35.02 -10.71
CA SER A 347 -0.77 35.34 -12.10
C SER A 347 -1.67 36.44 -12.60
N SER A 348 -1.23 37.17 -13.62
CA SER A 348 -2.07 38.08 -14.40
C SER A 348 -1.89 37.82 -15.89
N THR A 349 -2.80 38.31 -16.71
CA THR A 349 -2.70 38.26 -18.17
C THR A 349 -2.36 39.64 -18.70
N VAL A 350 -1.32 39.73 -19.53
CA VAL A 350 -0.86 40.98 -20.16
C VAL A 350 -0.92 40.82 -21.67
N VAL A 351 -1.62 41.75 -22.35
CA VAL A 351 -1.68 41.80 -23.81
C VAL A 351 -0.73 42.88 -24.32
N VAL A 352 0.25 42.47 -25.12
CA VAL A 352 1.27 43.36 -25.69
C VAL A 352 0.98 43.58 -27.17
N ASN A 353 0.73 44.82 -27.56
CA ASN A 353 0.34 45.21 -28.93
C ASN A 353 1.42 46.00 -29.68
#